data_AF-A0A9X3ULR1-F1
#
_entry.id   AF-A0A9X3ULR1-F1
#
_cell.length_a   1.000
_cell.length_b   1.000
_cell.length_c   1.000
_cell.angle_alpha   90.00
_cell.angle_beta   90.00
_cell.angle_gamma   90.00
#
_symmetry.space_group_name_H-M   'P 1'
#
loop_
_entity.id
_entity.type
_entity.pdbx_description
1 polymer ?
#
loop_
_entity_poly.entity_id
_entity_poly.type
_entity_poly.pdbx_seq_one_letter_code
_entity_poly.pdbx_strand_id
1 'polypeptide(L)'
;MGIYVDCDVYCLRPFPDDEYLFGWEGNESINNAVLKMPPDSELLRAIMQDAENPHFVPSWCSTRERRKLRIQQLLGHADTRPKLEWGSLGPRLLTHHIKRLGLEKLAKDIDYFYPSHYAHKRLLNCPDLTVKDHTTHRSLGLHVWSSGIPIKEIQPGSPLDEIVSGYRSQKQLSAETPFA
;
A
#
# COMPACT_ATOMS: atom_id res chain seq x y z
N MET A 1 0.17 -16.28 10.54
CA MET A 1 1.05 -15.15 10.18
C MET A 1 0.29 -13.85 10.32
N GLY A 2 1.00 -12.77 10.66
CA GLY A 2 0.41 -11.44 10.82
C GLY A 2 0.17 -10.74 9.49
N ILE A 3 -0.64 -9.69 9.55
CA ILE A 3 -0.82 -8.72 8.48
C ILE A 3 0.31 -7.69 8.49
N TYR A 4 0.77 -7.29 7.31
CA TYR A 4 1.57 -6.09 7.12
C TYR A 4 0.68 -4.90 6.78
N VAL A 5 0.89 -3.77 7.48
CA VAL A 5 0.15 -2.52 7.25
C VAL A 5 1.14 -1.35 7.29
N ASP A 6 1.10 -0.47 6.30
CA ASP A 6 1.90 0.76 6.29
C ASP A 6 1.53 1.66 7.48
N CYS A 7 2.52 2.36 8.03
CA CYS A 7 2.34 3.25 9.18
C CYS A 7 1.40 4.44 8.92
N ASP A 8 1.07 4.71 7.66
CA ASP A 8 0.15 5.77 7.24
C ASP A 8 -1.18 5.24 6.73
N VAL A 9 -1.58 4.03 7.15
CA VAL A 9 -2.97 3.55 7.03
C VAL A 9 -3.70 3.82 8.34
N TYR A 10 -4.71 4.68 8.28
CA TYR A 10 -5.61 4.90 9.41
C TYR A 10 -6.68 3.80 9.46
N CYS A 11 -6.62 2.95 10.49
CA CYS A 11 -7.57 1.84 10.66
C CYS A 11 -8.90 2.36 11.23
N LEU A 12 -9.95 2.30 10.40
CA LEU A 12 -11.30 2.73 10.77
C LEU A 12 -12.06 1.63 11.55
N ARG A 13 -11.79 0.37 11.21
CA ARG A 13 -12.43 -0.82 11.79
C ARG A 13 -11.42 -1.98 11.87
N PRO A 14 -11.70 -3.01 12.69
CA PRO A 14 -10.89 -4.22 12.69
C PRO A 14 -10.80 -4.84 11.30
N PHE A 15 -9.61 -5.23 10.88
CA PHE A 15 -9.43 -5.91 9.60
C PHE A 15 -9.83 -7.39 9.74
N PRO A 16 -10.46 -7.99 8.71
CA PRO A 16 -10.87 -9.38 8.77
C PRO A 16 -9.65 -10.30 8.81
N ASP A 17 -9.81 -11.47 9.43
CA ASP A 17 -8.77 -12.50 9.46
C ASP A 17 -8.79 -13.38 8.19
N ASP A 18 -8.95 -12.75 7.02
CA ASP A 18 -8.97 -13.45 5.72
C ASP A 18 -7.58 -14.03 5.40
N GLU A 19 -7.54 -15.16 4.68
CA GLU A 19 -6.27 -15.80 4.30
C GLU A 19 -5.38 -14.88 3.44
N TYR A 20 -6.01 -14.21 2.48
CA TYR A 20 -5.41 -13.16 1.66
C TYR A 20 -6.07 -11.82 1.99
N LEU A 21 -5.25 -10.79 2.17
CA LEU A 21 -5.74 -9.43 2.36
C LEU A 21 -4.83 -8.47 1.61
N PHE A 22 -5.36 -7.96 0.50
CA PHE A 22 -4.78 -6.91 -0.33
C PHE A 22 -5.92 -6.24 -1.10
N GLY A 23 -5.68 -5.07 -1.68
CA GLY A 23 -6.72 -4.34 -2.39
C GLY A 23 -6.22 -3.57 -3.59
N TRP A 24 -7.16 -3.28 -4.49
CA TRP A 24 -6.95 -2.40 -5.64
C TRP A 24 -6.79 -0.95 -5.18
N GLU A 25 -5.76 -0.23 -5.63
CA GLU A 25 -5.69 1.24 -5.46
C GLU A 25 -6.27 2.00 -6.67
N GLY A 26 -6.62 1.27 -7.72
CA GLY A 26 -7.16 1.79 -8.97
C GLY A 26 -7.59 0.63 -9.86
N ASN A 27 -7.89 0.92 -11.12
CA ASN A 27 -8.43 -0.09 -12.05
C ASN A 27 -7.40 -1.17 -12.45
N GLU A 28 -6.10 -0.88 -12.31
CA GLU A 28 -5.06 -1.74 -12.87
C GLU A 28 -4.01 -2.21 -11.86
N SER A 29 -3.93 -1.60 -10.67
CA SER A 29 -2.87 -1.85 -9.69
C SER A 29 -3.40 -2.26 -8.32
N ILE A 30 -2.74 -3.28 -7.76
CA ILE A 30 -2.82 -3.65 -6.35
C ILE A 30 -1.78 -2.83 -5.59
N ASN A 31 -2.18 -2.31 -4.44
CA ASN A 31 -1.30 -1.61 -3.53
C ASN A 31 -0.77 -2.56 -2.45
N ASN A 32 0.43 -2.26 -1.95
CA ASN A 32 1.16 -3.10 -1.01
C ASN A 32 1.15 -2.59 0.45
N ALA A 33 0.37 -1.55 0.74
CA ALA A 33 0.26 -0.94 2.07
C ALA A 33 -0.61 -1.74 3.04
N VAL A 34 -1.48 -2.63 2.56
CA VAL A 34 -2.20 -3.62 3.37
C VAL A 34 -1.99 -4.96 2.71
N LEU A 35 -1.23 -5.83 3.36
CA LEU A 35 -0.77 -7.09 2.76
C LEU A 35 -0.81 -8.24 3.75
N LYS A 36 -1.56 -9.28 3.40
CA LYS A 36 -1.56 -10.60 4.03
C LYS A 36 -1.66 -11.67 2.97
N MET A 37 -0.87 -12.72 3.12
CA MET A 37 -0.93 -13.94 2.32
C MET A 37 -0.33 -15.10 3.13
N PRO A 38 -0.67 -16.35 2.83
CA PRO A 38 -0.06 -17.51 3.47
C PRO A 38 1.47 -17.55 3.29
N PRO A 39 2.22 -18.01 4.32
CA PRO A 39 3.69 -18.19 4.26
C PRO A 39 4.15 -19.07 3.09
N ASP A 40 3.33 -20.05 2.76
CA ASP A 40 3.58 -21.09 1.78
C ASP A 40 2.75 -20.87 0.50
N SER A 41 2.20 -19.68 0.32
CA SER A 41 1.48 -19.31 -0.90
C SER A 41 2.42 -19.29 -2.11
N GLU A 42 1.88 -19.67 -3.26
CA GLU A 42 2.58 -19.51 -4.54
C GLU A 42 2.86 -18.03 -4.85
N LEU A 43 1.97 -17.13 -4.42
CA LEU A 43 2.14 -15.68 -4.55
C LEU A 43 3.41 -15.19 -3.85
N LEU A 44 3.60 -15.55 -2.57
CA LEU A 44 4.78 -15.13 -1.82
C LEU A 44 6.07 -15.69 -2.44
N ARG A 45 6.08 -16.97 -2.78
CA ARG A 45 7.23 -17.62 -3.45
C ARG A 45 7.61 -16.90 -4.75
N ALA A 46 6.61 -16.57 -5.58
CA ALA A 46 6.84 -15.87 -6.85
C ALA A 46 7.41 -14.46 -6.65
N ILE A 47 6.84 -13.69 -5.72
CA ILE A 47 7.33 -12.34 -5.39
C ILE A 47 8.77 -12.40 -4.89
N MET A 48 9.07 -13.32 -3.95
CA MET A 48 10.42 -13.46 -3.41
C MET A 48 11.43 -13.87 -4.49
N GLN A 49 11.07 -14.84 -5.34
CA GLN A 49 11.92 -15.29 -6.44
C GLN A 49 12.34 -14.14 -7.36
N ASP A 50 11.41 -13.27 -7.72
CA ASP A 50 11.69 -12.14 -8.62
C ASP A 50 12.34 -10.95 -7.89
N ALA A 51 11.97 -10.67 -6.64
CA ALA A 51 12.56 -9.58 -5.84
C ALA A 51 14.03 -9.87 -5.43
N GLU A 52 14.34 -11.14 -5.17
CA GLU A 52 15.69 -11.56 -4.76
C GLU A 52 16.62 -11.78 -5.96
N ASN A 53 16.08 -11.91 -7.18
CA ASN A 53 16.86 -12.09 -8.41
C ASN A 53 17.62 -10.80 -8.78
N PRO A 54 18.97 -10.76 -8.70
CA PRO A 54 19.78 -9.57 -9.04
C PRO A 54 19.67 -9.17 -10.53
N HIS A 55 19.17 -10.09 -11.35
CA HIS A 55 18.98 -9.96 -12.79
C HIS A 55 17.49 -10.01 -13.17
N PHE A 56 16.59 -9.63 -12.26
CA PHE A 56 15.18 -9.51 -12.58
C PHE A 56 14.95 -8.51 -13.72
N VAL A 57 14.13 -8.91 -14.69
CA VAL A 57 13.72 -8.04 -15.81
C VAL A 57 12.19 -7.99 -15.85
N PRO A 58 11.58 -6.86 -15.43
CA PRO A 58 10.13 -6.74 -15.39
C PRO A 58 9.47 -7.02 -16.74
N SER A 59 8.41 -7.82 -16.76
CA SER A 59 7.71 -8.15 -18.01
C SER A 59 6.93 -6.97 -18.59
N TRP A 60 6.64 -5.94 -17.78
CA TRP A 60 5.96 -4.70 -18.15
C TRP A 60 6.90 -3.55 -18.54
N CYS A 61 8.23 -3.72 -18.43
CA CYS A 61 9.15 -2.66 -18.87
C CYS A 61 9.17 -2.53 -20.41
N SER A 62 9.48 -1.32 -20.87
CA SER A 62 9.57 -1.01 -22.31
C SER A 62 10.62 -1.87 -23.01
N THR A 63 10.47 -2.11 -24.32
CA THR A 63 11.45 -2.90 -25.10
C THR A 63 12.87 -2.34 -24.99
N ARG A 64 13.01 -1.02 -24.94
CA ARG A 64 14.31 -0.34 -24.80
C ARG A 64 14.93 -0.61 -23.43
N GLU A 65 14.15 -0.48 -22.37
CA GLU A 65 14.60 -0.74 -21.00
C GLU A 65 14.94 -2.22 -20.78
N ARG A 66 14.10 -3.12 -21.28
CA ARG A 66 14.36 -4.57 -21.29
C ARG A 66 15.69 -4.91 -21.95
N ARG A 67 15.97 -4.33 -23.13
CA ARG A 67 17.25 -4.52 -23.83
C ARG A 67 18.42 -3.99 -23.00
N LYS A 68 18.28 -2.80 -22.41
CA LYS A 68 19.30 -2.20 -21.54
C LYS A 68 19.63 -3.09 -20.33
N LEU A 69 18.61 -3.60 -19.64
CA LEU A 69 18.78 -4.51 -18.50
C LEU A 69 19.45 -5.82 -18.92
N ARG A 70 19.03 -6.43 -20.03
CA ARG A 70 19.65 -7.65 -20.56
C ARG A 70 21.11 -7.48 -20.98
N ILE A 71 21.45 -6.36 -21.62
CA ILE A 71 22.85 -6.05 -21.97
C ILE A 71 23.68 -5.92 -20.70
N GLN A 72 23.16 -5.26 -19.67
CA GLN A 72 23.88 -5.12 -18.40
C GLN A 72 24.12 -6.45 -17.69
N GLN A 73 23.18 -7.39 -17.80
CA GLN A 73 23.36 -8.76 -17.30
C GLN A 73 24.48 -9.48 -18.04
N LEU A 74 24.50 -9.39 -19.38
CA LEU A 74 25.55 -9.98 -20.21
C LEU A 74 26.93 -9.39 -19.93
N LEU A 75 27.00 -8.11 -19.56
CA LEU A 75 28.25 -7.43 -19.18
C LEU A 75 28.70 -7.72 -17.75
N GLY A 76 28.03 -8.60 -17.01
CA GLY A 76 28.44 -9.03 -15.67
C GLY A 76 28.22 -7.99 -14.57
N HIS A 77 27.29 -7.04 -14.74
CA HIS A 77 26.90 -6.16 -13.63
C HIS A 77 26.22 -6.97 -12.52
N ALA A 78 26.73 -6.86 -11.28
CA ALA A 78 26.33 -7.71 -10.16
C ALA A 78 24.85 -7.61 -9.77
N ASP A 79 24.25 -6.41 -9.82
CA ASP A 79 22.84 -6.23 -9.45
C ASP A 79 22.20 -5.10 -10.28
N THR A 80 21.09 -5.43 -10.95
CA THR A 80 20.32 -4.53 -11.80
C THR A 80 19.07 -3.98 -11.10
N ARG A 81 18.69 -4.53 -9.94
CA ARG A 81 17.51 -4.12 -9.16
C ARG A 81 17.50 -2.64 -8.75
N PRO A 82 18.63 -2.03 -8.33
CA PRO A 82 18.66 -0.61 -7.98
C PRO A 82 18.33 0.34 -9.13
N LYS A 83 18.36 -0.15 -10.38
CA LYS A 83 18.10 0.64 -11.59
C LYS A 83 16.64 0.53 -12.05
N LEU A 84 15.84 -0.32 -11.44
CA LEU A 84 14.43 -0.49 -11.78
C LEU A 84 13.65 0.78 -11.42
N GLU A 85 12.62 1.08 -12.22
CA GLU A 85 11.69 2.17 -11.90
C GLU A 85 11.07 1.97 -10.51
N TRP A 86 10.75 3.09 -9.84
CA TRP A 86 10.07 3.06 -8.55
C TRP A 86 8.80 2.19 -8.61
N GLY A 87 8.57 1.41 -7.55
CA GLY A 87 7.44 0.50 -7.44
C GLY A 87 7.59 -0.81 -8.23
N SER A 88 8.68 -1.02 -8.99
CA SER A 88 8.89 -2.25 -9.77
C SER A 88 8.95 -3.51 -8.92
N LEU A 89 9.60 -3.48 -7.76
CA LEU A 89 9.65 -4.61 -6.81
C LEU A 89 8.55 -4.57 -5.73
N GLY A 90 7.67 -3.56 -5.78
CA GLY A 90 6.56 -3.39 -4.84
C GLY A 90 5.22 -3.63 -5.53
N PRO A 91 4.36 -2.60 -5.66
CA PRO A 91 3.00 -2.76 -6.17
C PRO A 91 2.94 -3.34 -7.59
N ARG A 92 3.91 -3.03 -8.46
CA ARG A 92 3.93 -3.56 -9.84
C ARG A 92 4.22 -5.07 -9.88
N LEU A 93 5.20 -5.54 -9.11
CA LEU A 93 5.51 -6.97 -8.99
C LEU A 93 4.37 -7.75 -8.34
N LEU A 94 3.81 -7.20 -7.27
CA LEU A 94 2.65 -7.76 -6.58
C LEU A 94 1.46 -7.91 -7.54
N THR A 95 1.11 -6.82 -8.24
CA THR A 95 0.03 -6.82 -9.24
C THR A 95 0.28 -7.84 -10.33
N HIS A 96 1.51 -7.92 -10.84
CA HIS A 96 1.87 -8.88 -11.89
C HIS A 96 1.60 -10.32 -11.45
N HIS A 97 2.08 -10.72 -10.26
CA HIS A 97 1.88 -12.10 -9.80
C HIS A 97 0.44 -12.39 -9.39
N ILE A 98 -0.29 -11.44 -8.82
CA ILE A 98 -1.73 -11.60 -8.53
C ILE A 98 -2.49 -11.91 -9.83
N LYS A 99 -2.28 -11.12 -10.89
CA LYS A 99 -2.90 -11.35 -12.20
C LYS A 99 -2.45 -12.66 -12.85
N ARG A 100 -1.15 -12.96 -12.79
CA ARG A 100 -0.58 -14.19 -13.36
C ARG A 100 -1.16 -15.45 -12.70
N LEU A 101 -1.43 -15.40 -11.41
CA LEU A 101 -1.95 -16.52 -10.62
C LEU A 101 -3.50 -16.56 -10.57
N GLY A 102 -4.19 -15.60 -11.18
CA GLY A 102 -5.66 -15.55 -11.16
C GLY A 102 -6.27 -15.19 -9.81
N LEU A 103 -5.53 -14.47 -8.96
CA LEU A 103 -5.91 -14.14 -7.59
C LEU A 103 -6.68 -12.81 -7.47
N GLU A 104 -7.02 -12.16 -8.58
CA GLU A 104 -7.71 -10.86 -8.60
C GLU A 104 -9.02 -10.86 -7.82
N LYS A 105 -9.74 -11.98 -7.83
CA LYS A 105 -11.02 -12.14 -7.12
C LYS A 105 -10.90 -12.08 -5.60
N LEU A 106 -9.69 -12.25 -5.06
CA LEU A 106 -9.40 -12.16 -3.63
C LEU A 106 -9.09 -10.72 -3.20
N ALA A 107 -8.77 -9.84 -4.14
CA ALA A 107 -8.49 -8.44 -3.85
C ALA A 107 -9.77 -7.73 -3.37
N LYS A 108 -9.65 -6.95 -2.30
CA LYS A 108 -10.69 -6.01 -1.91
C LYS A 108 -10.78 -4.89 -2.94
N ASP A 109 -11.99 -4.39 -3.16
CA ASP A 109 -12.20 -3.20 -3.99
C ASP A 109 -11.53 -1.97 -3.36
N ILE A 110 -11.35 -0.94 -4.17
CA ILE A 110 -10.65 0.30 -3.81
C ILE A 110 -11.16 0.96 -2.52
N ASP A 111 -12.47 0.89 -2.27
CA ASP A 111 -13.10 1.58 -1.15
C ASP A 111 -12.81 0.94 0.22
N TYR A 112 -12.24 -0.28 0.26
CA TYR A 112 -11.89 -0.94 1.52
C TYR A 112 -10.69 -0.33 2.22
N PHE A 113 -9.64 0.05 1.47
CA PHE A 113 -8.36 0.54 2.03
C PHE A 113 -7.88 1.83 1.38
N TYR A 114 -8.25 2.07 0.12
CA TYR A 114 -7.73 3.15 -0.71
C TYR A 114 -8.82 4.08 -1.26
N PRO A 115 -9.87 4.44 -0.48
CA PRO A 115 -10.99 5.21 -1.03
C PRO A 115 -10.59 6.64 -1.46
N SER A 116 -9.44 7.13 -1.00
CA SER A 116 -8.80 8.36 -1.49
C SER A 116 -7.54 8.03 -2.30
N HIS A 117 -7.61 8.26 -3.62
CA HIS A 117 -6.47 8.06 -4.51
C HIS A 117 -5.30 9.02 -4.19
N TYR A 118 -4.05 8.56 -4.37
CA TYR A 118 -2.83 9.32 -4.08
C TYR A 118 -2.82 10.73 -4.70
N ALA A 119 -3.31 10.88 -5.93
CA ALA A 119 -3.39 12.17 -6.63
C ALA A 119 -4.24 13.21 -5.88
N HIS A 120 -5.18 12.77 -5.04
CA HIS A 120 -6.10 13.60 -4.28
C HIS A 120 -5.74 13.68 -2.79
N LYS A 121 -4.58 13.16 -2.36
CA LYS A 121 -4.18 13.13 -0.94
C LYS A 121 -4.24 14.50 -0.24
N ARG A 122 -4.10 15.61 -0.99
CA ARG A 122 -4.22 16.98 -0.44
C ARG A 122 -5.61 17.29 0.12
N LEU A 123 -6.66 16.61 -0.35
CA LEU A 123 -8.02 16.75 0.16
C LEU A 123 -8.12 16.33 1.63
N LEU A 124 -7.25 15.42 2.09
CA LEU A 124 -7.18 15.05 3.51
C LEU A 124 -6.73 16.21 4.40
N ASN A 125 -6.19 17.30 3.84
CA ASN A 125 -5.85 18.53 4.55
C ASN A 125 -6.84 19.68 4.28
N CYS A 126 -8.00 19.40 3.69
CA CYS A 126 -9.04 20.39 3.41
C CYS A 126 -9.96 20.56 4.64
N PRO A 127 -10.10 21.77 5.22
CA PRO A 127 -10.98 22.02 6.37
C PRO A 127 -12.47 21.76 6.13
N ASP A 128 -12.90 21.79 4.87
CA ASP A 128 -14.31 21.60 4.49
C ASP A 128 -14.70 20.11 4.37
N LEU A 129 -13.75 19.20 4.59
CA LEU A 129 -13.95 17.76 4.49
C LEU A 129 -13.69 17.08 5.84
N THR A 130 -14.28 15.91 6.00
CA THR A 130 -14.10 15.01 7.15
C THR A 130 -13.59 13.65 6.68
N VAL A 131 -13.12 12.80 7.60
CA VAL A 131 -12.74 11.41 7.27
C VAL A 131 -13.91 10.65 6.63
N LYS A 132 -15.14 10.97 7.02
CA LYS A 132 -16.36 10.35 6.47
C LYS A 132 -16.56 10.68 4.98
N ASP A 133 -16.16 11.86 4.52
CA ASP A 133 -16.30 12.27 3.11
C ASP A 133 -15.33 11.51 2.19
N HIS A 134 -14.28 10.91 2.77
CA HIS A 134 -13.30 10.09 2.08
C HIS A 134 -13.60 8.60 2.14
N THR A 135 -14.64 8.16 2.85
CA THR A 135 -14.83 6.73 3.18
C THR A 135 -16.25 6.27 2.85
N THR A 136 -16.41 4.95 2.75
CA THR A 136 -17.72 4.31 2.56
C THR A 136 -18.03 3.45 3.78
N HIS A 137 -19.28 2.96 3.86
CA HIS A 137 -19.67 1.97 4.87
C HIS A 137 -18.88 0.65 4.79
N ARG A 138 -18.09 0.42 3.72
CA ARG A 138 -17.21 -0.75 3.52
C ARG A 138 -15.75 -0.47 3.85
N SER A 139 -15.34 0.79 4.00
CA SER A 139 -13.96 1.16 4.32
C SER A 139 -13.49 0.59 5.66
N LEU A 140 -12.43 -0.21 5.64
CA LEU A 140 -11.76 -0.76 6.81
C LEU A 140 -10.58 0.11 7.21
N GLY A 141 -9.88 0.67 6.23
CA GLY A 141 -8.79 1.61 6.44
C GLY A 141 -8.84 2.77 5.44
N LEU A 142 -8.10 3.82 5.77
CA LEU A 142 -7.86 4.97 4.92
C LEU A 142 -6.34 5.17 4.80
N HIS A 143 -5.77 4.88 3.64
CA HIS A 143 -4.37 5.20 3.34
C HIS A 143 -4.21 6.73 3.20
N VAL A 144 -3.45 7.36 4.11
CA VAL A 144 -3.33 8.83 4.13
C VAL A 144 -2.20 9.37 3.25
N TRP A 145 -1.34 8.50 2.71
CA TRP A 145 -0.25 8.87 1.79
C TRP A 145 0.67 9.95 2.35
N SER A 146 1.26 9.70 3.53
CA SER A 146 2.06 10.65 4.31
C SER A 146 3.19 11.33 3.51
N SER A 147 3.71 10.65 2.48
CA SER A 147 4.70 11.20 1.56
C SER A 147 4.22 12.53 0.97
N GLY A 148 4.94 13.62 1.23
CA GLY A 148 4.64 14.95 0.67
C GLY A 148 3.49 15.70 1.35
N ILE A 149 3.00 15.24 2.50
CA ILE A 149 2.12 16.03 3.38
C ILE A 149 2.98 16.68 4.47
N PRO A 150 3.11 18.02 4.51
CA PRO A 150 3.85 18.69 5.57
C PRO A 150 3.09 18.55 6.90
N ILE A 151 3.57 17.67 7.78
CA ILE A 151 2.98 17.38 9.10
C ILE A 151 2.82 18.64 9.98
N LYS A 152 3.62 19.68 9.72
CA LYS A 152 3.56 20.97 10.44
C LYS A 152 2.45 21.91 9.96
N GLU A 153 1.75 21.58 8.87
CA GLU A 153 0.76 22.44 8.21
C GLU A 153 -0.62 21.75 8.14
N ILE A 154 -0.91 20.84 9.07
CA ILE A 154 -2.22 20.23 9.20
C ILE A 154 -3.24 21.33 9.50
N GLN A 155 -4.23 21.49 8.63
CA GLN A 155 -5.24 22.51 8.76
C GLN A 155 -6.27 22.10 9.83
N PRO A 156 -6.58 22.97 10.80
CA PRO A 156 -7.62 22.68 11.79
C PRO A 156 -8.96 22.33 11.13
N GLY A 157 -9.63 21.29 11.65
CA GLY A 157 -10.90 20.79 11.12
C GLY A 157 -10.80 19.92 9.87
N SER A 158 -9.60 19.73 9.30
CA SER A 158 -9.41 18.83 8.15
C SER A 158 -9.44 17.34 8.57
N PRO A 159 -9.58 16.39 7.62
CA PRO A 159 -9.52 14.96 7.91
C PRO A 159 -8.23 14.54 8.64
N LEU A 160 -7.09 15.13 8.31
CA LEU A 160 -5.82 14.87 9.01
C LEU A 160 -5.84 15.36 10.46
N ASP A 161 -6.47 16.51 10.73
CA ASP A 161 -6.64 17.01 12.08
C ASP A 161 -7.57 16.09 12.89
N GLU A 162 -8.67 15.62 12.29
CA GLU A 162 -9.58 14.63 12.89
C GLU A 162 -8.83 13.36 13.31
N ILE A 163 -7.99 12.80 12.41
CA ILE A 163 -7.19 11.60 12.67
C ILE A 163 -6.20 11.82 13.83
N VAL A 164 -5.46 12.93 13.80
CA VAL A 164 -4.43 13.21 14.82
C VAL A 164 -5.05 13.55 16.17
N SER A 165 -6.11 14.35 16.18
CA SER A 165 -6.81 14.78 17.41
C SER A 165 -7.59 13.63 18.05
N GLY A 166 -8.20 12.74 17.25
CA GLY A 166 -8.82 11.51 17.73
C GLY A 166 -7.83 10.59 18.45
N TYR A 167 -6.63 10.42 17.88
CA TYR A 167 -5.56 9.63 18.51
C TYR A 167 -5.12 10.22 19.87
N ARG A 168 -4.93 11.55 19.94
CA ARG A 168 -4.55 12.22 21.21
C ARG A 168 -5.58 12.01 22.30
N SER A 169 -6.86 12.09 21.96
CA SER A 169 -7.97 11.91 22.90
C SER A 169 -8.03 10.48 23.43
N GLN A 170 -7.88 9.47 22.56
CA GLN A 170 -7.81 8.06 22.97
C GLN A 170 -6.59 7.77 23.87
N LYS A 171 -5.45 8.39 23.57
CA LYS A 171 -4.22 8.24 24.37
C LYS A 171 -4.38 8.83 25.77
N GLN A 172 -5.10 9.93 25.90
CA GLN A 172 -5.41 10.54 27.20
C GLN A 172 -6.35 9.66 28.03
N LEU A 173 -7.43 9.14 27.42
CA LEU A 173 -8.37 8.19 28.06
C LEU A 173 -7.67 6.90 28.54
N SER A 174 -6.76 6.36 27.74
CA SER A 174 -6.01 5.14 28.09
C SER A 174 -4.91 5.37 29.13
N ALA A 175 -4.36 6.59 29.22
CA ALA A 175 -3.44 6.97 30.31
C ALA A 175 -4.17 7.15 31.66
N GLU A 176 -5.47 7.49 31.64
CA GLU A 176 -6.32 7.63 32.83
C GLU A 176 -6.91 6.30 33.32
N THR A 177 -6.79 5.22 32.54
CA THR A 177 -7.27 3.87 32.90
C THR A 177 -6.19 2.81 32.72
N PRO A 178 -5.12 2.81 33.54
CA PRO A 178 -4.11 1.76 33.50
C PRO A 178 -4.66 0.52 34.22
N PHE A 179 -5.00 -0.52 33.46
CA PHE A 179 -5.52 -1.82 33.92
C PHE A 179 -7.01 -1.86 34.31
N ALA A 180 -7.81 -2.36 33.37
CA ALA A 180 -8.96 -3.22 33.65
C ALA A 180 -8.75 -4.54 32.92
#